data_AF-A0A1V9FH93-F1
#
_entry.id   AF-A0A1V9FH93-F1
#
_cell.length_a   1.000
_cell.length_b   1.000
_cell.length_c   1.000
_cell.angle_alpha   90.00
_cell.angle_beta   90.00
_cell.angle_gamma   90.00
#
_symmetry.space_group_name_H-M   'P 1'
#
loop_
_entity.id
_entity.type
_entity.pdbx_description
1 polymer ?
#
loop_
_entity_poly.entity_id
_entity_poly.type
_entity_poly.pdbx_seq_one_letter_code
_entity_poly.pdbx_strand_id
1 'polypeptide(L)'
;MQTGNFFRKHQRVLTVSLLLASIYSCKKGVMEPSLENTTDSTLNTTVSARSIGNLIYHETADGSSLSTYPSKQAAASYSITQSTTQFFNGTKAVRFELHDTDPEVSNGTRAELSFPKTTNLHRWYSYAMYIPSDQFKYDTDDDVITQFHQGGGVTPALCLRVKQDHLYVRILGVWNDLGTLGKDKWHSYVLHVNHSSNSDGLTEIWIDGAKVFSKTGANAYPVGTTYSMPWLKMGIYKSNWNGSGTTLTNVRVLYFDDIRIGDENATYNDMVPQGSGSTSTTTTTPTDTTSTTNTTTTTPPTTTTTTPTSGQSVTNLKLVNAATEQDVISITDGQTISLSALGVTKCNIRAYTNTSVVGSVKFELSGTQSKTSTDNAAPFALMGDNGAGNFYYGNWNPPALGTYTLKATPYTLDNASGSAGTSKTITFTIAK
;
A
#
# COMPACT_ATOMS: atom_id res chain seq x y z
N MET A 1 -35.55 11.06 -89.34
CA MET A 1 -34.93 9.71 -89.30
C MET A 1 -34.63 9.45 -87.82
N GLN A 2 -35.35 8.58 -87.10
CA GLN A 2 -35.15 7.12 -86.99
C GLN A 2 -33.65 6.75 -86.81
N THR A 3 -33.15 5.95 -85.84
CA THR A 3 -33.68 5.19 -84.66
C THR A 3 -32.44 4.76 -83.80
N GLY A 4 -32.48 4.28 -82.55
CA GLY A 4 -33.54 4.01 -81.56
C GLY A 4 -33.14 2.85 -80.59
N ASN A 5 -33.72 2.77 -79.36
CA ASN A 5 -33.70 1.62 -78.41
C ASN A 5 -32.36 1.24 -77.71
N PHE A 6 -32.27 0.64 -76.49
CA PHE A 6 -33.18 0.47 -75.33
C PHE A 6 -32.38 0.01 -74.06
N PHE A 7 -32.96 0.15 -72.86
CA PHE A 7 -32.68 -0.49 -71.54
C PHE A 7 -31.27 -0.29 -70.89
N ARG A 8 -31.04 0.11 -69.62
CA ARG A 8 -31.74 0.20 -68.30
C ARG A 8 -31.17 -0.80 -67.28
N LYS A 9 -30.57 -0.29 -66.20
CA LYS A 9 -30.71 -0.87 -64.84
C LYS A 9 -30.48 0.19 -63.76
N HIS A 10 -31.27 0.10 -62.69
CA HIS A 10 -31.21 0.99 -61.54
C HIS A 10 -30.33 0.40 -60.45
N GLN A 11 -29.68 1.25 -59.65
CA GLN A 11 -29.64 1.04 -58.20
C GLN A 11 -29.55 2.37 -57.47
N ARG A 12 -30.47 2.61 -56.51
CA ARG A 12 -30.38 3.68 -55.52
C ARG A 12 -29.84 3.06 -54.23
N VAL A 13 -28.89 3.71 -53.57
CA VAL A 13 -28.63 3.52 -52.14
C VAL A 13 -28.40 4.90 -51.52
N LEU A 14 -29.11 5.20 -50.44
CA LEU A 14 -28.86 6.37 -49.58
C LEU A 14 -27.58 6.14 -48.77
N THR A 15 -26.81 7.19 -48.53
CA THR A 15 -26.04 7.27 -47.28
C THR A 15 -26.07 8.69 -46.72
N VAL A 16 -26.27 8.76 -45.40
CA VAL A 16 -26.46 9.99 -44.62
C VAL A 16 -25.11 10.53 -44.16
N SER A 17 -25.05 11.86 -44.02
CA SER A 17 -23.91 12.62 -43.52
C SER A 17 -23.43 12.17 -42.14
N LEU A 18 -22.13 12.32 -41.85
CA LEU A 18 -21.71 12.82 -40.54
C LEU A 18 -20.40 13.61 -40.61
N LEU A 19 -20.41 14.80 -40.01
CA LEU A 19 -19.29 15.73 -39.93
C LEU A 19 -18.42 15.34 -38.72
N LEU A 20 -17.13 15.06 -38.89
CA LEU A 20 -16.21 14.94 -37.75
C LEU A 20 -15.53 16.28 -37.47
N ALA A 21 -15.77 16.81 -36.27
CA ALA A 21 -15.02 17.93 -35.72
C ALA A 21 -13.71 17.46 -35.10
N SER A 22 -12.60 18.07 -35.51
CA SER A 22 -11.27 17.82 -34.96
C SER A 22 -11.04 18.62 -33.67
N ILE A 23 -10.83 17.95 -32.54
CA ILE A 23 -10.30 18.56 -31.32
C ILE A 23 -8.79 18.26 -31.19
N TYR A 24 -8.00 19.32 -31.09
CA TYR A 24 -6.57 19.25 -30.83
C TYR A 24 -6.32 18.77 -29.40
N SER A 25 -5.41 17.80 -29.23
CA SER A 25 -4.79 17.48 -27.94
C SER A 25 -3.29 17.69 -28.05
N CYS A 26 -2.73 18.58 -27.23
CA CYS A 26 -1.32 18.95 -27.32
C CYS A 26 -0.41 17.85 -26.74
N LYS A 27 0.46 17.31 -27.60
CA LYS A 27 1.58 16.45 -27.21
C LYS A 27 2.53 17.20 -26.27
N LYS A 28 3.10 16.49 -25.29
CA LYS A 28 4.43 16.77 -24.76
C LYS A 28 5.32 15.54 -25.03
N GLY A 29 6.54 15.78 -25.52
CA GLY A 29 7.35 14.76 -26.19
C GLY A 29 7.93 13.68 -25.28
N VAL A 30 8.15 12.51 -25.87
CA VAL A 30 8.85 11.36 -25.29
C VAL A 30 10.33 11.42 -25.71
N MET A 31 11.24 11.11 -24.79
CA MET A 31 12.61 10.70 -25.10
C MET A 31 12.75 9.22 -24.71
N GLU A 32 13.35 8.42 -25.59
CA GLU A 32 13.59 6.98 -25.35
C GLU A 32 14.93 6.72 -24.63
N PRO A 33 15.08 5.54 -23.99
CA PRO A 33 16.18 5.27 -23.05
C PRO A 33 17.42 4.66 -23.72
N SER A 34 18.55 4.73 -23.00
CA SER A 34 19.77 3.97 -23.31
C SER A 34 19.83 2.64 -22.56
N LEU A 35 20.14 1.57 -23.30
CA LEU A 35 20.65 0.27 -22.82
C LEU A 35 21.97 0.49 -22.01
N GLU A 36 22.52 -0.42 -21.21
CA GLU A 36 22.26 -1.84 -20.88
C GLU A 36 23.07 -2.13 -19.58
N ASN A 37 22.70 -3.12 -18.75
CA ASN A 37 23.53 -4.33 -18.55
C ASN A 37 22.87 -5.33 -17.58
N THR A 38 23.15 -6.61 -17.79
CA THR A 38 22.59 -7.76 -17.05
C THR A 38 23.55 -8.29 -15.99
N THR A 39 23.02 -8.68 -14.83
CA THR A 39 23.50 -9.86 -14.08
C THR A 39 22.33 -10.53 -13.37
N ASP A 40 21.99 -11.74 -13.79
CA ASP A 40 21.16 -12.67 -13.04
C ASP A 40 22.03 -13.40 -12.00
N SER A 41 21.61 -13.38 -10.72
CA SER A 41 22.09 -14.34 -9.74
C SER A 41 21.16 -14.47 -8.54
N THR A 42 20.46 -15.61 -8.49
CA THR A 42 20.07 -16.38 -7.30
C THR A 42 19.06 -15.77 -6.31
N LEU A 43 17.87 -16.39 -6.30
CA LEU A 43 16.92 -16.44 -5.18
C LEU A 43 17.61 -16.63 -3.82
N ASN A 44 17.14 -15.92 -2.80
CA ASN A 44 17.23 -16.42 -1.43
C ASN A 44 15.97 -16.03 -0.63
N THR A 45 15.21 -17.05 -0.25
CA THR A 45 13.91 -16.97 0.43
C THR A 45 14.06 -16.95 1.94
N THR A 46 13.42 -15.99 2.62
CA THR A 46 12.94 -16.15 4.00
C THR A 46 11.60 -15.43 4.19
N VAL A 47 10.54 -16.03 3.64
CA VAL A 47 9.16 -15.76 4.06
C VAL A 47 9.04 -16.09 5.56
N SER A 48 8.31 -15.28 6.33
CA SER A 48 7.93 -15.64 7.71
C SER A 48 6.84 -16.71 7.72
N ALA A 49 7.23 -17.93 7.35
CA ALA A 49 6.38 -19.09 7.39
C ALA A 49 6.21 -19.60 8.85
N ARG A 50 5.23 -19.03 9.57
CA ARG A 50 4.22 -19.96 10.10
C ARG A 50 3.42 -20.43 8.88
N SER A 51 3.15 -21.72 8.77
CA SER A 51 2.38 -22.24 7.62
C SER A 51 0.99 -21.57 7.58
N ILE A 52 0.78 -20.68 6.61
CA ILE A 52 -0.54 -20.09 6.28
C ILE A 52 -0.93 -20.46 4.83
N GLY A 53 -0.55 -21.67 4.40
CA GLY A 53 -0.82 -22.16 3.05
C GLY A 53 -0.32 -21.19 1.97
N ASN A 54 -1.24 -20.78 1.10
CA ASN A 54 -0.98 -20.00 -0.11
C ASN A 54 -1.08 -18.48 0.09
N LEU A 55 -0.97 -17.97 1.32
CA LEU A 55 -1.04 -16.53 1.62
C LEU A 55 0.32 -15.84 1.60
N ILE A 56 0.40 -14.69 0.93
CA ILE A 56 1.59 -13.84 0.84
C ILE A 56 1.48 -12.51 1.62
N TYR A 57 0.26 -12.14 2.03
CA TYR A 57 0.01 -11.03 2.96
C TYR A 57 -1.25 -11.29 3.78
N HIS A 58 -1.22 -10.86 5.05
CA HIS A 58 -2.36 -10.92 5.97
C HIS A 58 -2.29 -9.76 6.98
N GLU A 59 -3.40 -9.07 7.22
CA GLU A 59 -3.53 -7.94 8.14
C GLU A 59 -4.90 -7.97 8.83
N THR A 60 -4.91 -8.08 10.16
CA THR A 60 -6.13 -8.04 11.01
C THR A 60 -6.26 -6.74 11.78
N ALA A 61 -5.40 -5.74 11.52
CA ALA A 61 -5.30 -4.49 12.25
C ALA A 61 -5.03 -4.60 13.77
N ASP A 62 -4.92 -5.80 14.35
CA ASP A 62 -4.69 -6.04 15.79
C ASP A 62 -3.33 -5.53 16.30
N GLY A 63 -2.37 -5.36 15.39
CA GLY A 63 -1.04 -4.84 15.68
C GLY A 63 -1.05 -3.51 16.45
N SER A 64 0.07 -3.18 17.09
CA SER A 64 0.24 -1.87 17.76
C SER A 64 0.17 -0.69 16.78
N SER A 65 0.44 -0.94 15.50
CA SER A 65 0.13 -0.09 14.36
C SER A 65 -0.37 -0.94 13.20
N LEU A 66 -1.04 -0.33 12.22
CA LEU A 66 -1.18 -0.91 10.89
C LEU A 66 0.20 -1.27 10.32
N SER A 67 0.27 -2.37 9.57
CA SER A 67 1.48 -2.82 8.89
C SER A 67 2.05 -1.71 7.98
N THR A 68 3.38 -1.60 7.96
CA THR A 68 4.11 -0.68 7.09
C THR A 68 4.16 -1.12 5.63
N TYR A 69 3.65 -2.31 5.31
CA TYR A 69 3.71 -2.94 3.99
C TYR A 69 2.92 -2.19 2.90
N PRO A 70 1.63 -1.82 3.10
CA PRO A 70 0.97 -0.88 2.21
C PRO A 70 1.40 0.57 2.49
N SER A 71 1.73 1.30 1.44
CA SER A 71 1.93 2.74 1.49
C SER A 71 0.60 3.47 1.73
N LYS A 72 0.60 4.47 2.62
CA LYS A 72 -0.59 5.30 2.90
C LYS A 72 -0.69 6.47 1.91
N GLN A 73 -1.87 6.66 1.33
CA GLN A 73 -2.24 7.83 0.56
C GLN A 73 -3.44 8.49 1.23
N ALA A 74 -3.17 9.37 2.18
CA ALA A 74 -4.18 10.19 2.86
C ALA A 74 -3.55 11.51 3.34
N ALA A 75 -4.37 12.57 3.46
CA ALA A 75 -3.92 13.89 3.88
C ALA A 75 -4.03 14.12 5.39
N ALA A 76 -5.16 13.73 6.00
CA ALA A 76 -5.43 13.97 7.41
C ALA A 76 -5.07 12.77 8.30
N SER A 77 -4.82 13.05 9.58
CA SER A 77 -4.41 12.05 10.57
C SER A 77 -5.52 11.06 10.95
N TYR A 78 -6.78 11.44 10.81
CA TYR A 78 -7.93 10.58 11.04
C TYR A 78 -8.20 9.60 9.88
N SER A 79 -7.68 9.90 8.68
CA SER A 79 -8.15 9.27 7.44
C SER A 79 -7.84 7.78 7.30
N ILE A 80 -6.78 7.28 7.96
CA ILE A 80 -6.46 5.83 8.01
C ILE A 80 -5.98 5.47 9.41
N THR A 81 -6.91 4.98 10.22
CA THR A 81 -6.76 4.71 11.66
C THR A 81 -7.09 3.25 12.00
N GLN A 82 -6.86 2.83 13.25
CA GLN A 82 -7.33 1.55 13.78
C GLN A 82 -8.52 1.80 14.69
N SER A 83 -9.68 1.21 14.38
CA SER A 83 -10.86 1.25 15.24
C SER A 83 -10.81 0.12 16.25
N THR A 84 -11.02 0.41 17.53
CA THR A 84 -11.18 -0.58 18.61
C THR A 84 -12.65 -0.83 18.98
N THR A 85 -13.59 -0.18 18.29
CA THR A 85 -15.04 -0.24 18.57
C THR A 85 -15.83 -0.90 17.45
N GLN A 86 -15.27 -0.96 16.24
CA GLN A 86 -15.85 -1.61 15.07
C GLN A 86 -14.77 -2.48 14.43
N PHE A 87 -14.87 -3.79 14.62
CA PHE A 87 -13.93 -4.80 14.09
C PHE A 87 -14.66 -6.12 13.78
N PHE A 88 -14.05 -6.98 12.96
CA PHE A 88 -14.58 -8.27 12.51
C PHE A 88 -13.87 -9.44 13.19
N ASN A 89 -12.55 -9.35 13.29
CA ASN A 89 -11.68 -10.31 13.97
C ASN A 89 -10.89 -9.62 15.09
N GLY A 90 -10.38 -10.40 16.04
CA GLY A 90 -9.52 -9.92 17.11
C GLY A 90 -10.14 -8.79 17.94
N THR A 91 -9.54 -7.60 17.84
CA THR A 91 -9.79 -6.41 18.67
C THR A 91 -9.85 -5.09 17.89
N LYS A 92 -9.48 -5.09 16.61
CA LYS A 92 -9.34 -3.88 15.79
C LYS A 92 -9.68 -4.12 14.32
N ALA A 93 -10.05 -3.05 13.61
CA ALA A 93 -10.08 -3.03 12.15
C ALA A 93 -9.45 -1.75 11.59
N VAL A 94 -9.07 -1.78 10.31
CA VAL A 94 -8.60 -0.60 9.58
C VAL A 94 -9.79 0.29 9.27
N ARG A 95 -9.84 1.49 9.85
CA ARG A 95 -10.86 2.50 9.58
C ARG A 95 -10.35 3.51 8.58
N PHE A 96 -11.13 3.74 7.54
CA PHE A 96 -10.91 4.78 6.54
C PHE A 96 -11.93 5.89 6.72
N GLU A 97 -11.46 7.14 6.71
CA GLU A 97 -12.30 8.33 6.73
C GLU A 97 -11.79 9.33 5.69
N LEU A 98 -12.71 9.96 4.97
CA LEU A 98 -12.39 10.99 3.98
C LEU A 98 -13.45 12.08 4.05
N HIS A 99 -13.02 13.34 4.10
CA HIS A 99 -13.86 14.52 3.97
C HIS A 99 -13.65 15.17 2.60
N ASP A 100 -14.65 15.91 2.10
CA ASP A 100 -14.53 16.71 0.87
C ASP A 100 -13.51 17.85 1.01
N THR A 101 -13.32 18.34 2.23
CA THR A 101 -12.31 19.33 2.61
C THR A 101 -10.90 18.77 2.81
N ASP A 102 -10.69 17.44 2.73
CA ASP A 102 -9.36 16.86 2.85
C ASP A 102 -8.48 17.27 1.65
N PRO A 103 -7.24 17.76 1.87
CA PRO A 103 -6.32 18.10 0.78
C PRO A 103 -6.07 16.91 -0.16
N GLU A 104 -5.92 17.19 -1.45
CA GLU A 104 -5.55 16.13 -2.41
C GLU A 104 -4.16 15.55 -2.12
N VAL A 105 -4.04 14.23 -2.23
CA VAL A 105 -2.76 13.51 -2.18
C VAL A 105 -2.67 12.53 -3.34
N SER A 106 -1.48 12.38 -3.92
CA SER A 106 -1.26 11.52 -5.09
C SER A 106 -2.26 11.81 -6.24
N ASN A 107 -2.51 13.11 -6.50
CA ASN A 107 -3.45 13.62 -7.52
C ASN A 107 -4.92 13.19 -7.28
N GLY A 108 -5.46 13.50 -6.09
CA GLY A 108 -6.90 13.39 -5.82
C GLY A 108 -7.27 13.25 -4.35
N THR A 109 -8.55 13.47 -4.04
CA THR A 109 -9.12 13.41 -2.69
C THR A 109 -9.35 11.95 -2.29
N ARG A 110 -8.46 11.42 -1.43
CA ARG A 110 -8.38 9.98 -1.14
C ARG A 110 -7.89 9.67 0.28
N ALA A 111 -8.34 8.54 0.79
CA ALA A 111 -7.81 7.82 1.94
C ALA A 111 -7.62 6.36 1.51
N GLU A 112 -6.46 6.00 1.00
CA GLU A 112 -6.18 4.66 0.46
C GLU A 112 -4.90 4.03 1.02
N LEU A 113 -4.93 2.73 1.27
CA LEU A 113 -3.75 1.88 1.36
C LEU A 113 -3.39 1.39 -0.04
N SER A 114 -2.12 1.52 -0.43
CA SER A 114 -1.58 1.11 -1.72
C SER A 114 -0.47 0.09 -1.52
N PHE A 115 -0.76 -1.16 -1.88
CA PHE A 115 0.12 -2.32 -1.72
C PHE A 115 1.22 -2.35 -2.78
N PRO A 116 2.27 -3.16 -2.60
CA PRO A 116 3.27 -3.41 -3.63
C PRO A 116 2.66 -3.93 -4.93
N LYS A 117 3.40 -3.74 -6.04
CA LYS A 117 3.07 -4.34 -7.33
C LYS A 117 3.09 -5.86 -7.23
N THR A 118 2.11 -6.48 -7.89
CA THR A 118 2.08 -7.94 -8.01
C THR A 118 3.30 -8.45 -8.76
N THR A 119 3.80 -9.61 -8.34
CA THR A 119 4.90 -10.34 -9.00
C THR A 119 4.37 -11.43 -9.95
N ASN A 120 3.12 -11.87 -9.76
CA ASN A 120 2.39 -12.73 -10.69
C ASN A 120 1.05 -12.05 -11.04
N LEU A 121 0.58 -12.22 -12.26
CA LEU A 121 -0.72 -11.73 -12.74
C LEU A 121 -1.89 -12.55 -12.20
N HIS A 122 -1.66 -13.81 -11.80
CA HIS A 122 -2.63 -14.65 -11.14
C HIS A 122 -2.53 -14.47 -9.61
N ARG A 123 -3.59 -13.92 -9.01
CA ARG A 123 -3.64 -13.55 -7.59
C ARG A 123 -5.03 -13.73 -6.99
N TRP A 124 -5.05 -13.92 -5.68
CA TRP A 124 -6.26 -13.83 -4.87
C TRP A 124 -6.17 -12.66 -3.89
N TYR A 125 -7.31 -12.06 -3.60
CA TYR A 125 -7.45 -10.97 -2.62
C TYR A 125 -8.71 -11.20 -1.80
N SER A 126 -8.68 -10.87 -0.52
CA SER A 126 -9.90 -10.87 0.30
C SER A 126 -9.80 -9.91 1.47
N TYR A 127 -10.96 -9.61 2.04
CA TYR A 127 -11.13 -8.76 3.21
C TYR A 127 -12.56 -8.89 3.73
N ALA A 128 -12.75 -8.72 5.03
CA ALA A 128 -14.04 -8.31 5.56
C ALA A 128 -14.20 -6.78 5.37
N MET A 129 -15.38 -6.32 4.99
CA MET A 129 -15.70 -4.88 4.88
C MET A 129 -16.96 -4.54 5.67
N TYR A 130 -16.95 -3.39 6.36
CA TYR A 130 -18.11 -2.81 7.03
C TYR A 130 -18.28 -1.35 6.58
N ILE A 131 -19.53 -0.98 6.26
CA ILE A 131 -19.87 0.36 5.81
C ILE A 131 -21.01 0.91 6.69
N PRO A 132 -20.76 1.89 7.57
CA PRO A 132 -21.81 2.56 8.35
C PRO A 132 -22.71 3.42 7.45
N SER A 133 -24.04 3.23 7.50
CA SER A 133 -24.98 3.96 6.62
C SER A 133 -25.14 5.44 6.96
N ASP A 134 -24.89 5.83 8.20
CA ASP A 134 -24.92 7.22 8.67
C ASP A 134 -23.68 8.03 8.26
N GLN A 135 -22.53 7.37 8.07
CA GLN A 135 -21.26 7.99 7.62
C GLN A 135 -20.87 7.65 6.16
N PHE A 136 -21.58 6.72 5.51
CA PHE A 136 -21.53 6.45 4.07
C PHE A 136 -22.95 6.55 3.50
N LYS A 137 -23.45 7.79 3.48
CA LYS A 137 -24.80 8.12 2.98
C LYS A 137 -24.91 7.91 1.47
N TYR A 138 -26.15 7.78 1.00
CA TYR A 138 -26.48 7.73 -0.42
C TYR A 138 -25.85 8.89 -1.19
N ASP A 139 -25.32 8.59 -2.38
CA ASP A 139 -24.74 9.57 -3.29
C ASP A 139 -25.00 9.18 -4.75
N THR A 140 -25.22 10.16 -5.60
CA THR A 140 -25.37 9.99 -7.05
C THR A 140 -24.04 9.82 -7.77
N ASP A 141 -22.95 10.32 -7.16
CA ASP A 141 -21.59 10.20 -7.67
C ASP A 141 -20.86 9.02 -7.03
N ASP A 142 -19.91 8.45 -7.77
CA ASP A 142 -19.28 7.19 -7.38
C ASP A 142 -18.03 7.34 -6.50
N ASP A 143 -17.76 6.27 -5.76
CA ASP A 143 -16.63 6.11 -4.85
C ASP A 143 -15.83 4.87 -5.27
N VAL A 144 -14.51 4.98 -5.44
CA VAL A 144 -13.64 3.81 -5.62
C VAL A 144 -13.26 3.26 -4.26
N ILE A 145 -13.61 2.00 -3.99
CA ILE A 145 -13.32 1.34 -2.71
C ILE A 145 -12.22 0.28 -2.80
N THR A 146 -11.96 -0.23 -4.01
CA THR A 146 -10.85 -1.15 -4.32
C THR A 146 -10.45 -0.97 -5.78
N GLN A 147 -9.16 -0.91 -6.08
CA GLN A 147 -8.66 -0.74 -7.44
C GLN A 147 -7.35 -1.47 -7.68
N PHE A 148 -7.16 -1.95 -8.91
CA PHE A 148 -5.92 -2.56 -9.38
C PHE A 148 -5.27 -1.59 -10.35
N HIS A 149 -4.43 -0.73 -9.81
CA HIS A 149 -3.84 0.39 -10.53
C HIS A 149 -2.60 -0.09 -11.32
N GLN A 150 -2.33 0.50 -12.49
CA GLN A 150 -1.19 0.13 -13.35
C GLN A 150 -0.30 1.31 -13.77
N GLY A 151 -0.62 2.55 -13.36
CA GLY A 151 0.11 3.74 -13.79
C GLY A 151 -0.46 4.32 -15.09
N GLY A 152 0.39 4.91 -15.93
CA GLY A 152 0.00 5.46 -17.23
C GLY A 152 -0.92 6.70 -17.20
N GLY A 153 -1.30 7.21 -16.03
CA GLY A 153 -2.20 8.38 -15.89
C GLY A 153 -3.65 8.10 -16.28
N VAL A 154 -4.07 6.83 -16.36
CA VAL A 154 -5.41 6.41 -16.76
C VAL A 154 -6.22 5.88 -15.56
N THR A 155 -7.55 5.82 -15.71
CA THR A 155 -8.40 5.12 -14.75
C THR A 155 -7.99 3.63 -14.65
N PRO A 156 -7.99 3.00 -13.46
CA PRO A 156 -7.72 1.57 -13.32
C PRO A 156 -8.53 0.70 -14.27
N ALA A 157 -7.87 -0.33 -14.81
CA ALA A 157 -8.51 -1.33 -15.67
C ALA A 157 -9.55 -2.17 -14.91
N LEU A 158 -9.27 -2.52 -13.65
CA LEU A 158 -10.18 -3.23 -12.75
C LEU A 158 -10.34 -2.45 -11.44
N CYS A 159 -11.58 -2.20 -11.04
CA CYS A 159 -11.90 -1.60 -9.73
C CYS A 159 -13.31 -1.95 -9.27
N LEU A 160 -13.51 -1.97 -7.94
CA LEU A 160 -14.83 -1.96 -7.31
C LEU A 160 -15.22 -0.52 -6.96
N ARG A 161 -16.46 -0.18 -7.26
CA ARG A 161 -17.02 1.16 -7.07
C ARG A 161 -18.38 1.09 -6.40
N VAL A 162 -18.67 2.06 -5.54
CA VAL A 162 -20.00 2.27 -4.96
C VAL A 162 -20.65 3.45 -5.67
N LYS A 163 -21.92 3.32 -6.06
CA LYS A 163 -22.71 4.42 -6.64
C LYS A 163 -24.18 4.17 -6.35
N GLN A 164 -24.94 5.17 -5.90
CA GLN A 164 -26.38 5.07 -5.65
C GLN A 164 -26.78 3.86 -4.79
N ASP A 165 -25.98 3.56 -3.76
CA ASP A 165 -26.10 2.40 -2.87
C ASP A 165 -26.08 1.02 -3.55
N HIS A 166 -25.49 0.95 -4.75
CA HIS A 166 -25.12 -0.30 -5.44
C HIS A 166 -23.59 -0.47 -5.49
N LEU A 167 -23.16 -1.73 -5.45
CA LEU A 167 -21.78 -2.12 -5.66
C LEU A 167 -21.58 -2.52 -7.13
N TYR A 168 -20.52 -2.00 -7.75
CA TYR A 168 -20.16 -2.28 -9.14
C TYR A 168 -18.74 -2.84 -9.24
N VAL A 169 -18.54 -3.81 -10.14
CA VAL A 169 -17.21 -4.07 -10.70
C VAL A 169 -17.09 -3.38 -12.05
N ARG A 170 -16.08 -2.53 -12.21
CA ARG A 170 -15.78 -1.82 -13.45
C ARG A 170 -14.53 -2.41 -14.09
N ILE A 171 -14.68 -2.91 -15.31
CA ILE A 171 -13.64 -3.59 -16.09
C ILE A 171 -13.46 -2.87 -17.43
N LEU A 172 -12.28 -2.30 -17.68
CA LEU A 172 -11.90 -1.57 -18.89
C LEU A 172 -12.95 -0.53 -19.35
N GLY A 173 -13.59 0.14 -18.39
CA GLY A 173 -14.65 1.13 -18.64
C GLY A 173 -16.07 0.62 -18.48
N VAL A 174 -16.29 -0.70 -18.62
CA VAL A 174 -17.61 -1.34 -18.54
C VAL A 174 -18.00 -1.54 -17.07
N TRP A 175 -19.15 -1.00 -16.69
CA TRP A 175 -19.76 -1.18 -15.37
C TRP A 175 -20.61 -2.45 -15.35
N ASN A 176 -20.48 -3.25 -14.29
CA ASN A 176 -21.30 -4.44 -14.06
C ASN A 176 -21.84 -4.34 -12.63
N ASP A 177 -23.16 -4.33 -12.46
CA ASP A 177 -23.83 -4.22 -11.16
C ASP A 177 -23.73 -5.55 -10.41
N LEU A 178 -23.32 -5.50 -9.14
CA LEU A 178 -23.22 -6.66 -8.24
C LEU A 178 -24.39 -6.71 -7.24
N GLY A 179 -25.31 -5.74 -7.30
CA GLY A 179 -26.44 -5.58 -6.41
C GLY A 179 -26.26 -4.48 -5.36
N THR A 180 -27.25 -4.38 -4.49
CA THR A 180 -27.29 -3.41 -3.38
C THR A 180 -26.08 -3.57 -2.46
N LEU A 181 -25.47 -2.44 -2.09
CA LEU A 181 -24.35 -2.39 -1.16
C LEU A 181 -24.79 -2.80 0.25
N GLY A 182 -24.09 -3.79 0.81
CA GLY A 182 -24.23 -4.15 2.21
C GLY A 182 -23.71 -3.04 3.14
N LYS A 183 -24.57 -2.56 4.04
CA LYS A 183 -24.25 -1.56 5.08
C LYS A 183 -24.63 -2.09 6.47
N ASP A 184 -24.07 -1.48 7.51
CA ASP A 184 -24.35 -1.73 8.94
C ASP A 184 -24.11 -3.17 9.43
N LYS A 185 -23.39 -3.97 8.65
CA LYS A 185 -22.85 -5.27 9.05
C LYS A 185 -21.58 -5.60 8.28
N TRP A 186 -20.78 -6.50 8.82
CA TRP A 186 -19.61 -7.03 8.12
C TRP A 186 -20.01 -7.97 7.00
N HIS A 187 -19.33 -7.84 5.87
CA HIS A 187 -19.47 -8.67 4.69
C HIS A 187 -18.10 -9.21 4.26
N SER A 188 -18.03 -10.49 3.91
CA SER A 188 -16.79 -11.14 3.48
C SER A 188 -16.65 -11.08 1.96
N TYR A 189 -15.59 -10.44 1.47
CA TYR A 189 -15.29 -10.33 0.03
C TYR A 189 -14.10 -11.21 -0.32
N VAL A 190 -14.24 -12.04 -1.35
CA VAL A 190 -13.12 -12.78 -1.96
C VAL A 190 -13.09 -12.47 -3.45
N LEU A 191 -11.90 -12.17 -3.96
CA LEU A 191 -11.64 -11.88 -5.36
C LEU A 191 -10.56 -12.84 -5.89
N HIS A 192 -10.83 -13.48 -7.02
CA HIS A 192 -9.88 -14.29 -7.77
C HIS A 192 -9.65 -13.60 -9.12
N VAL A 193 -8.40 -13.28 -9.43
CA VAL A 193 -8.06 -12.51 -10.63
C VAL A 193 -6.87 -13.12 -11.35
N ASN A 194 -7.07 -13.47 -12.62
CA ASN A 194 -5.98 -13.56 -13.58
C ASN A 194 -5.96 -12.25 -14.37
N HIS A 195 -4.97 -11.39 -14.10
CA HIS A 195 -4.82 -10.09 -14.73
C HIS A 195 -4.28 -10.23 -16.17
N SER A 196 -5.08 -9.93 -17.18
CA SER A 196 -4.65 -10.00 -18.58
C SER A 196 -5.28 -8.90 -19.43
N SER A 197 -4.58 -8.52 -20.50
CA SER A 197 -5.10 -7.69 -21.59
C SER A 197 -5.73 -8.53 -22.72
N ASN A 198 -5.72 -9.86 -22.62
CA ASN A 198 -6.21 -10.79 -23.64
C ASN A 198 -7.44 -11.59 -23.14
N SER A 199 -7.90 -12.55 -23.94
CA SER A 199 -9.10 -13.38 -23.67
C SER A 199 -8.96 -14.36 -22.49
N ASP A 200 -7.74 -14.60 -22.01
CA ASP A 200 -7.39 -15.50 -20.91
C ASP A 200 -7.50 -14.86 -19.51
N GLY A 201 -7.76 -13.56 -19.44
CA GLY A 201 -8.06 -12.88 -18.18
C GLY A 201 -9.28 -13.48 -17.49
N LEU A 202 -9.30 -13.42 -16.16
CA LEU A 202 -10.40 -13.91 -15.32
C LEU A 202 -10.62 -12.94 -14.16
N THR A 203 -11.87 -12.64 -13.87
CA THR A 203 -12.26 -11.93 -12.64
C THR A 203 -13.47 -12.63 -12.04
N GLU A 204 -13.32 -13.13 -10.82
CA GLU A 204 -14.40 -13.71 -10.02
C GLU A 204 -14.50 -13.02 -8.67
N ILE A 205 -15.73 -12.84 -8.18
CA ILE A 205 -16.01 -12.15 -6.91
C ILE A 205 -17.05 -12.97 -6.15
N TRP A 206 -16.78 -13.19 -4.87
CA TRP A 206 -17.71 -13.74 -3.90
C TRP A 206 -18.01 -12.71 -2.82
N ILE A 207 -19.27 -12.69 -2.37
CA ILE A 207 -19.72 -11.94 -1.20
C ILE A 207 -20.45 -12.94 -0.29
N ASP A 208 -20.03 -13.04 0.97
CA ASP A 208 -20.59 -13.93 1.99
C ASP A 208 -20.73 -15.41 1.54
N GLY A 209 -19.77 -15.91 0.75
CA GLY A 209 -19.79 -17.27 0.19
C GLY A 209 -20.50 -17.42 -1.16
N ALA A 210 -21.35 -16.48 -1.54
CA ALA A 210 -22.02 -16.51 -2.85
C ALA A 210 -21.11 -15.92 -3.93
N LYS A 211 -20.84 -16.68 -5.01
CA LYS A 211 -20.16 -16.15 -6.21
C LYS A 211 -21.11 -15.19 -6.94
N VAL A 212 -20.94 -13.88 -6.75
CA VAL A 212 -21.78 -12.84 -7.35
C VAL A 212 -21.31 -12.42 -8.75
N PHE A 213 -20.05 -12.71 -9.09
CA PHE A 213 -19.48 -12.36 -10.40
C PHE A 213 -18.48 -13.41 -10.87
N SER A 214 -18.49 -13.70 -12.17
CA SER A 214 -17.43 -14.42 -12.87
C SER A 214 -17.43 -13.99 -14.33
N LYS A 215 -16.27 -13.58 -14.84
CA LYS A 215 -16.10 -13.13 -16.23
C LYS A 215 -14.70 -13.42 -16.73
N THR A 216 -14.61 -14.02 -17.90
CA THR A 216 -13.36 -14.17 -18.66
C THR A 216 -13.16 -13.00 -19.63
N GLY A 217 -11.92 -12.81 -20.05
CA GLY A 217 -11.49 -11.75 -20.96
C GLY A 217 -10.70 -10.64 -20.28
N ALA A 218 -10.32 -9.65 -21.09
CA ALA A 218 -9.39 -8.61 -20.69
C ALA A 218 -9.90 -7.79 -19.49
N ASN A 219 -9.05 -7.67 -18.47
CA ASN A 219 -9.32 -6.96 -17.22
C ASN A 219 -8.13 -6.11 -16.72
N ALA A 220 -7.01 -6.14 -17.44
CA ALA A 220 -5.81 -5.34 -17.22
C ALA A 220 -5.37 -4.65 -18.53
N TYR A 221 -4.63 -3.55 -18.40
CA TYR A 221 -3.85 -3.00 -19.50
C TYR A 221 -2.61 -3.87 -19.75
N PRO A 222 -2.08 -3.94 -20.99
CA PRO A 222 -0.91 -4.74 -21.31
C PRO A 222 0.31 -4.25 -20.52
N VAL A 223 0.90 -5.13 -19.72
CA VAL A 223 2.09 -4.81 -18.91
C VAL A 223 3.29 -4.57 -19.82
N GLY A 224 4.02 -3.48 -19.57
CA GLY A 224 5.16 -3.05 -20.39
C GLY A 224 5.65 -1.67 -19.99
N THR A 225 6.03 -0.85 -20.97
CA THR A 225 6.62 0.48 -20.75
C THR A 225 5.64 1.51 -20.18
N THR A 226 4.38 1.51 -20.64
CA THR A 226 3.36 2.47 -20.18
C THR A 226 2.64 2.02 -18.91
N TYR A 227 2.39 0.72 -18.77
CA TYR A 227 1.58 0.13 -17.70
C TYR A 227 2.40 -0.89 -16.93
N SER A 228 2.52 -0.69 -15.62
CA SER A 228 3.16 -1.64 -14.71
C SER A 228 2.28 -2.88 -14.48
N MET A 229 2.90 -3.89 -13.84
CA MET A 229 2.16 -4.91 -13.09
C MET A 229 1.11 -4.24 -12.18
N PRO A 230 -0.12 -4.78 -12.11
CA PRO A 230 -1.16 -4.25 -11.24
C PRO A 230 -0.72 -4.21 -9.78
N TRP A 231 -1.19 -3.21 -9.04
CA TRP A 231 -1.09 -3.19 -7.58
C TRP A 231 -2.45 -2.87 -6.96
N LEU A 232 -2.76 -3.57 -5.87
CA LEU A 232 -3.97 -3.33 -5.08
C LEU A 232 -3.87 -1.94 -4.43
N LYS A 233 -4.96 -1.19 -4.50
CA LYS A 233 -5.28 -0.14 -3.54
C LYS A 233 -6.67 -0.37 -2.97
N MET A 234 -6.86 -0.09 -1.69
CA MET A 234 -8.15 -0.19 -1.01
C MET A 234 -8.33 0.96 -0.02
N GLY A 235 -9.56 1.37 0.21
CA GLY A 235 -9.90 2.53 1.04
C GLY A 235 -11.02 3.33 0.38
N ILE A 236 -10.87 4.65 0.29
CA ILE A 236 -11.82 5.55 -0.35
C ILE A 236 -11.05 6.45 -1.32
N TYR A 237 -11.42 6.47 -2.60
CA TYR A 237 -11.04 7.54 -3.53
C TYR A 237 -12.29 8.10 -4.22
N LYS A 238 -12.53 9.40 -4.05
CA LYS A 238 -13.72 10.08 -4.56
C LYS A 238 -13.32 11.23 -5.47
N SER A 239 -13.19 10.94 -6.77
CA SER A 239 -12.73 11.90 -7.78
C SER A 239 -13.59 13.15 -7.89
N ASN A 240 -14.87 13.08 -7.52
CA ASN A 240 -15.79 14.21 -7.54
C ASN A 240 -15.53 15.25 -6.43
N TRP A 241 -14.67 14.93 -5.45
CA TRP A 241 -14.17 15.91 -4.46
C TRP A 241 -12.80 16.50 -4.82
N ASN A 242 -12.19 16.09 -5.94
CA ASN A 242 -10.98 16.75 -6.45
C ASN A 242 -11.30 18.23 -6.80
N GLY A 243 -10.31 19.11 -6.68
CA GLY A 243 -10.47 20.54 -7.00
C GLY A 243 -11.50 21.26 -6.12
N SER A 244 -11.58 20.90 -4.84
CA SER A 244 -12.59 21.37 -3.87
C SER A 244 -14.05 21.14 -4.32
N GLY A 245 -14.31 20.01 -4.98
CA GLY A 245 -15.67 19.58 -5.25
C GLY A 245 -16.36 18.99 -4.01
N THR A 246 -17.69 19.06 -3.99
CA THR A 246 -18.55 18.42 -2.99
C THR A 246 -19.72 17.75 -3.74
N THR A 247 -20.23 16.63 -3.24
CA THR A 247 -21.37 15.90 -3.85
C THR A 247 -22.63 16.03 -2.98
N LEU A 248 -23.57 15.09 -3.01
CA LEU A 248 -24.68 15.04 -2.03
C LEU A 248 -24.21 14.80 -0.58
N THR A 249 -22.90 14.59 -0.41
CA THR A 249 -22.25 14.20 0.84
C THR A 249 -20.88 14.86 0.92
N ASN A 250 -20.38 15.00 2.14
CA ASN A 250 -19.08 15.59 2.46
C ASN A 250 -18.18 14.69 3.32
N VAL A 251 -18.66 13.49 3.68
CA VAL A 251 -17.91 12.50 4.46
C VAL A 251 -18.13 11.10 3.91
N ARG A 252 -17.09 10.27 4.02
CA ARG A 252 -17.08 8.83 3.76
C ARG A 252 -16.34 8.13 4.88
N VAL A 253 -16.95 7.08 5.44
CA VAL A 253 -16.29 6.16 6.37
C VAL A 253 -16.56 4.73 5.94
N LEU A 254 -15.52 3.90 5.94
CA LEU A 254 -15.63 2.45 5.82
C LEU A 254 -14.53 1.76 6.63
N TYR A 255 -14.66 0.45 6.82
CA TYR A 255 -13.73 -0.37 7.58
C TYR A 255 -13.34 -1.60 6.77
N PHE A 256 -12.06 -1.97 6.83
CA PHE A 256 -11.55 -3.25 6.33
C PHE A 256 -10.87 -4.01 7.47
N ASP A 257 -11.03 -5.33 7.47
CA ASP A 257 -10.42 -6.25 8.44
C ASP A 257 -10.12 -7.59 7.77
N ASP A 258 -9.26 -8.41 8.38
CA ASP A 258 -8.77 -9.71 7.89
C ASP A 258 -8.38 -9.66 6.39
N ILE A 259 -7.63 -8.61 6.02
CA ILE A 259 -7.18 -8.33 4.65
C ILE A 259 -6.13 -9.38 4.27
N ARG A 260 -6.34 -10.09 3.16
CA ARG A 260 -5.43 -11.14 2.67
C ARG A 260 -5.06 -10.92 1.22
N ILE A 261 -3.84 -11.29 0.86
CA ILE A 261 -3.41 -11.51 -0.52
C ILE A 261 -2.85 -12.93 -0.61
N GLY A 262 -3.41 -13.71 -1.53
CA GLY A 262 -2.97 -15.07 -1.84
C GLY A 262 -2.17 -15.13 -3.13
N ASP A 263 -1.29 -16.12 -3.23
CA ASP A 263 -0.58 -16.43 -4.47
C ASP A 263 -1.47 -17.16 -5.50
N GLU A 264 -0.88 -17.53 -6.64
CA GLU A 264 -1.54 -18.25 -7.74
C GLU A 264 -2.11 -19.63 -7.35
N ASN A 265 -1.61 -20.26 -6.30
CA ASN A 265 -2.05 -21.57 -5.80
C ASN A 265 -3.17 -21.46 -4.75
N ALA A 266 -3.49 -20.25 -4.30
CA ALA A 266 -4.53 -20.04 -3.31
C ALA A 266 -5.89 -20.53 -3.79
N THR A 267 -6.68 -21.02 -2.84
CA THR A 267 -8.04 -21.48 -3.05
C THR A 267 -9.02 -20.49 -2.42
N TYR A 268 -10.29 -20.59 -2.81
CA TYR A 268 -11.36 -19.84 -2.15
C TYR A 268 -11.31 -19.98 -0.62
N ASN A 269 -11.05 -21.19 -0.10
CA ASN A 269 -11.03 -21.49 1.33
C ASN A 269 -9.87 -20.82 2.08
N ASP A 270 -8.68 -20.72 1.48
CA ASP A 270 -7.52 -20.01 2.06
C ASP A 270 -7.83 -18.52 2.27
N MET A 271 -8.68 -17.99 1.39
CA MET A 271 -9.02 -16.58 1.30
C MET A 271 -10.27 -16.19 2.08
N VAL A 272 -11.08 -17.10 2.62
CA VAL A 272 -12.29 -16.72 3.38
C VAL A 272 -11.89 -15.93 4.64
N PRO A 273 -12.36 -14.68 4.81
CA PRO A 273 -12.11 -13.91 6.02
C PRO A 273 -12.68 -14.61 7.26
N GLN A 274 -11.89 -14.68 8.34
CA GLN A 274 -12.25 -15.37 9.58
C GLN A 274 -12.55 -14.35 10.70
N GLY A 275 -13.83 -14.19 11.07
CA GLY A 275 -14.23 -13.30 12.17
C GLY A 275 -14.17 -13.98 13.54
N SER A 276 -14.30 -13.20 14.61
CA SER A 276 -14.16 -13.65 16.03
C SER A 276 -15.18 -14.69 16.53
N GLY A 277 -16.00 -15.28 15.65
CA GLY A 277 -16.89 -16.42 15.91
C GLY A 277 -16.66 -17.64 15.02
N SER A 278 -15.70 -17.59 14.08
CA SER A 278 -15.41 -18.68 13.14
C SER A 278 -14.34 -19.61 13.72
N THR A 279 -14.76 -20.55 14.57
CA THR A 279 -13.87 -21.65 14.98
C THR A 279 -13.68 -22.61 13.80
N SER A 280 -12.57 -22.46 13.07
CA SER A 280 -12.22 -23.39 11.99
C SER A 280 -12.00 -24.81 12.55
N THR A 281 -12.99 -25.68 12.35
CA THR A 281 -12.87 -27.11 12.65
C THR A 281 -12.01 -27.79 11.60
N THR A 282 -10.69 -27.73 11.77
CA THR A 282 -9.78 -28.59 11.02
C THR A 282 -9.99 -30.04 11.44
N THR A 283 -10.72 -30.81 10.65
CA THR A 283 -10.89 -32.25 10.86
C THR A 283 -9.57 -32.98 10.64
N THR A 284 -8.81 -33.19 11.70
CA THR A 284 -7.70 -34.15 11.71
C THR A 284 -8.22 -35.53 12.09
N THR A 285 -8.29 -36.42 11.11
CA THR A 285 -8.52 -37.85 11.33
C THR A 285 -7.43 -38.40 12.27
N PRO A 286 -7.76 -39.06 13.39
CA PRO A 286 -6.76 -39.64 14.27
C PRO A 286 -6.24 -40.95 13.67
N THR A 287 -4.94 -41.02 13.37
CA THR A 287 -4.24 -42.31 13.25
C THR A 287 -3.77 -42.72 14.65
N ASP A 288 -4.22 -43.89 15.08
CA ASP A 288 -3.91 -44.51 16.37
C ASP A 288 -2.43 -44.92 16.47
N THR A 289 -1.73 -44.42 17.51
CA THR A 289 -0.52 -45.05 18.05
C THR A 289 -0.45 -44.86 19.57
N THR A 290 -1.01 -45.82 20.31
CA THR A 290 -0.62 -46.30 21.67
C THR A 290 0.13 -45.37 22.63
N SER A 291 -0.53 -45.11 23.77
CA SER A 291 0.04 -44.53 24.99
C SER A 291 1.17 -45.35 25.63
N THR A 292 2.22 -44.67 26.09
CA THR A 292 2.97 -45.07 27.30
C THR A 292 3.15 -43.90 28.24
N THR A 293 2.49 -43.96 29.39
CA THR A 293 2.57 -43.00 30.51
C THR A 293 4.00 -42.91 31.07
N ASN A 294 4.45 -41.69 31.41
CA ASN A 294 5.38 -41.52 32.52
C ASN A 294 5.16 -40.17 33.20
N THR A 295 4.97 -40.21 34.52
CA THR A 295 4.69 -39.06 35.37
C THR A 295 5.95 -38.66 36.11
N THR A 296 6.36 -37.39 36.00
CA THR A 296 7.34 -36.79 36.92
C THR A 296 7.01 -35.34 37.22
N THR A 297 6.69 -35.09 38.49
CA THR A 297 6.48 -33.75 39.05
C THR A 297 7.80 -33.21 39.60
N THR A 298 8.22 -32.00 39.21
CA THR A 298 8.93 -31.04 40.11
C THR A 298 9.14 -29.65 39.49
N THR A 299 8.67 -28.63 40.22
CA THR A 299 9.26 -27.29 40.47
C THR A 299 9.61 -26.32 39.30
N PRO A 300 9.22 -25.01 39.36
CA PRO A 300 9.53 -24.03 38.31
C PRO A 300 10.95 -23.43 38.39
N PRO A 301 11.59 -23.11 37.25
CA PRO A 301 12.73 -22.20 37.18
C PRO A 301 12.45 -20.92 36.34
N THR A 302 12.52 -19.79 37.04
CA THR A 302 13.10 -18.49 36.65
C THR A 302 13.22 -18.11 35.16
N THR A 303 12.52 -17.04 34.76
CA THR A 303 12.80 -16.27 33.54
C THR A 303 14.18 -15.61 33.58
N THR A 304 15.08 -16.01 32.69
CA THR A 304 16.32 -15.29 32.35
C THR A 304 16.16 -14.51 31.05
N THR A 305 16.11 -13.18 31.16
CA THR A 305 16.12 -12.28 30.00
C THR A 305 17.53 -12.16 29.45
N THR A 306 17.84 -12.86 28.35
CA THR A 306 19.09 -12.67 27.60
C THR A 306 18.79 -12.14 26.20
N THR A 307 18.85 -10.82 26.03
CA THR A 307 18.86 -10.18 24.71
C THR A 307 20.18 -10.51 24.01
N PRO A 308 20.18 -11.16 22.84
CA PRO A 308 21.40 -11.29 22.03
C PRO A 308 21.69 -9.95 21.37
N THR A 309 22.62 -9.17 21.93
CA THR A 309 23.14 -7.98 21.26
C THR A 309 23.89 -8.43 20.01
N SER A 310 23.39 -8.04 18.83
CA SER A 310 24.11 -8.28 17.59
C SER A 310 25.44 -7.52 17.58
N GLY A 311 26.46 -8.04 16.89
CA GLY A 311 27.77 -7.35 16.74
C GLY A 311 27.73 -6.04 15.93
N GLN A 312 26.54 -5.55 15.60
CA GLN A 312 26.30 -4.31 14.86
C GLN A 312 26.32 -3.12 15.82
N SER A 313 26.81 -1.98 15.37
CA SER A 313 26.78 -0.73 16.14
C SER A 313 26.69 0.49 15.22
N VAL A 314 26.05 1.56 15.68
CA VAL A 314 26.16 2.87 15.04
C VAL A 314 27.46 3.50 15.52
N THR A 315 28.43 3.65 14.62
CA THR A 315 29.76 4.18 14.92
C THR A 315 29.79 5.70 14.90
N ASN A 316 29.03 6.33 13.99
CA ASN A 316 29.00 7.79 13.84
C ASN A 316 27.63 8.32 13.40
N LEU A 317 27.37 9.58 13.73
CA LEU A 317 26.22 10.36 13.28
C LEU A 317 26.74 11.65 12.66
N LYS A 318 26.34 11.95 11.43
CA LYS A 318 26.81 13.13 10.69
C LYS A 318 25.65 14.03 10.28
N LEU A 319 25.85 15.33 10.37
CA LEU A 319 24.97 16.31 9.75
C LEU A 319 25.21 16.30 8.23
N VAL A 320 24.14 16.19 7.45
CA VAL A 320 24.13 16.24 5.99
C VAL A 320 23.50 17.55 5.55
N ASN A 321 24.12 18.26 4.61
CA ASN A 321 23.47 19.34 3.87
C ASN A 321 22.61 18.69 2.79
N ALA A 322 21.32 18.57 3.07
CA ALA A 322 20.37 17.89 2.20
C ALA A 322 20.11 18.67 0.89
N ALA A 323 20.52 19.93 0.78
CA ALA A 323 20.44 20.68 -0.49
C ALA A 323 21.59 20.36 -1.46
N THR A 324 22.71 19.83 -0.96
CA THR A 324 23.89 19.44 -1.76
C THR A 324 24.21 17.94 -1.67
N GLU A 325 23.45 17.21 -0.86
CA GLU A 325 23.58 15.77 -0.60
C GLU A 325 24.95 15.35 -0.04
N GLN A 326 25.61 16.26 0.67
CA GLN A 326 26.94 16.03 1.26
C GLN A 326 26.89 15.98 2.79
N ASP A 327 27.66 15.05 3.36
CA ASP A 327 28.08 15.14 4.77
C ASP A 327 28.81 16.47 5.02
N VAL A 328 28.52 17.13 6.14
CA VAL A 328 29.14 18.41 6.52
C VAL A 328 30.07 18.23 7.71
N ILE A 329 29.56 17.66 8.81
CA ILE A 329 30.32 17.40 10.04
C ILE A 329 29.86 16.11 10.72
N SER A 330 30.75 15.50 11.50
CA SER A 330 30.33 14.51 12.51
C SER A 330 29.82 15.22 13.74
N ILE A 331 28.74 14.71 14.35
CA ILE A 331 28.13 15.30 15.53
C ILE A 331 28.63 14.56 16.78
N THR A 332 29.29 15.30 17.68
CA THR A 332 29.69 14.79 19.00
C THR A 332 28.65 15.13 20.06
N ASP A 333 28.61 14.36 21.14
CA ASP A 333 27.74 14.64 22.28
C ASP A 333 28.09 16.01 22.92
N GLY A 334 27.08 16.78 23.29
CA GLY A 334 27.18 18.17 23.77
C GLY A 334 27.47 19.23 22.70
N GLN A 335 27.64 18.88 21.42
CA GLN A 335 28.07 19.84 20.40
C GLN A 335 27.00 20.91 20.08
N THR A 336 27.44 22.15 19.89
CA THR A 336 26.63 23.21 19.27
C THR A 336 26.97 23.33 17.79
N ILE A 337 25.95 23.34 16.93
CA ILE A 337 26.04 23.39 15.47
C ILE A 337 25.41 24.71 15.01
N SER A 338 26.20 25.65 14.48
CA SER A 338 25.66 26.83 13.79
C SER A 338 25.40 26.50 12.33
N LEU A 339 24.15 26.67 11.87
CA LEU A 339 23.76 26.37 10.50
C LEU A 339 24.31 27.40 9.50
N SER A 340 24.31 28.69 9.86
CA SER A 340 24.87 29.76 9.03
C SER A 340 26.38 29.63 8.85
N ALA A 341 27.14 29.25 9.89
CA ALA A 341 28.58 29.01 9.79
C ALA A 341 28.92 27.85 8.83
N LEU A 342 28.00 26.90 8.65
CA LEU A 342 28.14 25.75 7.76
C LEU A 342 27.46 25.92 6.40
N GLY A 343 26.73 27.03 6.17
CA GLY A 343 25.96 27.27 4.95
C GLY A 343 24.79 26.30 4.73
N VAL A 344 24.25 25.70 5.80
CA VAL A 344 23.24 24.63 5.71
C VAL A 344 21.84 25.18 5.92
N THR A 345 21.03 25.22 4.87
CA THR A 345 19.63 25.69 4.93
C THR A 345 18.61 24.56 5.01
N LYS A 346 18.94 23.37 4.47
CA LYS A 346 18.20 22.12 4.67
C LYS A 346 19.15 21.05 5.18
N CYS A 347 18.77 20.32 6.23
CA CYS A 347 19.63 19.29 6.81
C CYS A 347 18.92 17.97 7.09
N ASN A 348 19.76 16.94 7.16
CA ASN A 348 19.40 15.59 7.56
C ASN A 348 20.52 15.07 8.50
N ILE A 349 20.32 13.94 9.18
CA ILE A 349 21.38 13.29 9.97
C ILE A 349 21.53 11.85 9.51
N ARG A 350 22.72 11.50 9.01
CA ARG A 350 23.06 10.16 8.54
C ARG A 350 23.74 9.34 9.63
N ALA A 351 23.32 8.10 9.81
CA ALA A 351 24.01 7.13 10.65
C ALA A 351 25.04 6.31 9.85
N TYR A 352 26.19 6.09 10.46
CA TYR A 352 27.21 5.16 9.99
C TYR A 352 27.24 3.96 10.92
N THR A 353 27.27 2.76 10.35
CA THR A 353 27.33 1.49 11.07
C THR A 353 28.71 0.84 10.93
N ASN A 354 29.08 -0.05 11.85
CA ASN A 354 30.35 -0.79 11.78
C ASN A 354 30.39 -1.90 10.72
N THR A 355 29.25 -2.22 10.11
CA THR A 355 29.08 -3.17 9.01
C THR A 355 28.06 -2.62 8.01
N SER A 356 28.17 -3.02 6.75
CA SER A 356 27.16 -2.76 5.71
C SER A 356 25.95 -3.69 5.80
N VAL A 357 26.08 -4.83 6.49
CA VAL A 357 24.99 -5.78 6.73
C VAL A 357 24.22 -5.36 7.99
N VAL A 358 23.51 -4.25 7.89
CA VAL A 358 22.52 -3.79 8.88
C VAL A 358 21.18 -3.67 8.15
N GLY A 359 20.13 -4.29 8.68
CA GLY A 359 18.81 -4.27 8.05
C GLY A 359 18.04 -2.97 8.30
N SER A 360 18.26 -2.31 9.44
CA SER A 360 17.76 -0.95 9.65
C SER A 360 18.47 -0.18 10.75
N VAL A 361 18.32 1.14 10.74
CA VAL A 361 18.61 2.02 11.88
C VAL A 361 17.33 2.73 12.31
N LYS A 362 16.91 2.49 13.56
CA LYS A 362 15.86 3.25 14.23
C LYS A 362 16.45 4.54 14.79
N PHE A 363 15.91 5.67 14.37
CA PHE A 363 16.21 6.99 14.90
C PHE A 363 15.09 7.45 15.84
N GLU A 364 15.46 7.90 17.03
CA GLU A 364 14.58 8.42 18.07
C GLU A 364 15.10 9.83 18.44
N LEU A 365 14.56 10.85 17.78
CA LEU A 365 14.83 12.27 18.03
C LEU A 365 13.82 12.83 19.04
N SER A 366 14.29 13.56 20.04
CA SER A 366 13.50 14.33 20.99
C SER A 366 14.17 15.67 21.30
N GLY A 367 13.45 16.58 21.99
CA GLY A 367 13.93 17.93 22.33
C GLY A 367 13.04 19.00 21.70
N THR A 368 13.64 20.04 21.11
CA THR A 368 12.91 21.15 20.46
C THR A 368 11.93 20.69 19.37
N GLN A 369 12.25 19.60 18.66
CA GLN A 369 11.30 18.84 17.85
C GLN A 369 11.54 17.35 18.08
N SER A 370 10.47 16.55 17.99
CA SER A 370 10.54 15.10 18.17
C SER A 370 10.20 14.39 16.87
N LYS A 371 10.91 13.31 16.58
CA LYS A 371 10.64 12.41 15.45
C LYS A 371 11.17 11.01 15.76
N THR A 372 10.33 10.01 15.62
CA THR A 372 10.77 8.62 15.51
C THR A 372 10.65 8.20 14.05
N SER A 373 11.69 7.60 13.52
CA SER A 373 11.73 7.04 12.17
C SER A 373 12.64 5.84 12.14
N THR A 374 12.41 4.94 11.20
CA THR A 374 13.33 3.85 10.91
C THR A 374 13.73 3.96 9.46
N ASP A 375 15.02 3.82 9.20
CA ASP A 375 15.55 3.70 7.86
C ASP A 375 16.01 2.27 7.61
N ASN A 376 15.60 1.67 6.50
CA ASN A 376 15.80 0.26 6.17
C ASN A 376 16.90 0.05 5.12
N ALA A 377 17.48 1.12 4.58
CA ALA A 377 18.53 1.01 3.58
C ALA A 377 19.73 1.87 3.98
N ALA A 378 20.95 1.36 3.78
CA ALA A 378 22.11 2.23 3.76
C ALA A 378 22.01 3.10 2.49
N PRO A 379 22.12 4.45 2.58
CA PRO A 379 22.68 5.23 3.67
C PRO A 379 21.68 5.80 4.71
N PHE A 380 21.43 5.06 5.80
CA PHE A 380 20.44 5.38 6.83
C PHE A 380 20.42 6.84 7.31
N ALA A 381 19.26 7.50 7.22
CA ALA A 381 19.10 8.90 7.60
C ALA A 381 17.84 9.20 8.43
N LEU A 382 17.98 10.06 9.45
CA LEU A 382 16.90 10.49 10.36
C LEU A 382 15.68 11.06 9.61
N MET A 383 15.91 11.84 8.54
CA MET A 383 14.81 12.39 7.75
C MET A 383 14.34 11.47 6.62
N GLY A 384 15.02 10.33 6.42
CA GLY A 384 14.92 9.44 5.26
C GLY A 384 15.89 9.83 4.14
N ASP A 385 16.15 8.90 3.23
CA ASP A 385 16.87 9.10 1.98
C ASP A 385 16.22 8.24 0.86
N ASN A 386 16.82 8.18 -0.34
CA ASN A 386 16.30 7.39 -1.47
C ASN A 386 17.06 6.07 -1.74
N GLY A 387 17.99 5.65 -0.88
CA GLY A 387 18.90 4.52 -1.08
C GLY A 387 20.04 4.78 -2.08
N ALA A 388 20.02 5.93 -2.76
CA ALA A 388 20.98 6.33 -3.80
C ALA A 388 21.67 7.67 -3.49
N GLY A 389 21.63 8.12 -2.24
CA GLY A 389 22.32 9.31 -1.76
C GLY A 389 21.61 10.63 -1.98
N ASN A 390 20.29 10.65 -2.18
CA ASN A 390 19.46 11.85 -2.02
C ASN A 390 18.91 11.89 -0.59
N PHE A 391 19.28 12.92 0.17
CA PHE A 391 18.88 13.15 1.55
C PHE A 391 17.89 14.33 1.69
N TYR A 392 17.34 14.87 0.58
CA TYR A 392 16.36 15.97 0.52
C TYR A 392 14.97 15.60 1.10
N TYR A 393 14.91 14.92 2.25
CA TYR A 393 13.68 14.46 2.86
C TYR A 393 13.29 15.26 4.11
N GLY A 394 11.98 15.26 4.40
CA GLY A 394 11.39 15.90 5.57
C GLY A 394 11.56 17.43 5.68
N ASN A 395 11.15 17.95 6.83
CA ASN A 395 10.82 19.37 7.03
C ASN A 395 11.92 20.19 7.74
N TRP A 396 13.12 19.63 7.89
CA TRP A 396 14.29 20.34 8.45
C TRP A 396 14.89 21.29 7.39
N ASN A 397 14.19 22.41 7.15
CA ASN A 397 14.47 23.38 6.08
C ASN A 397 14.29 24.86 6.49
N PRO A 398 15.09 25.42 7.42
CA PRO A 398 15.99 24.73 8.35
C PRO A 398 15.20 24.10 9.52
N PRO A 399 15.83 23.23 10.33
CA PRO A 399 15.27 22.80 11.61
C PRO A 399 15.05 23.98 12.57
N ALA A 400 14.20 23.78 13.58
CA ALA A 400 14.08 24.74 14.67
C ALA A 400 15.39 24.86 15.46
N LEU A 401 15.66 26.05 15.99
CA LEU A 401 16.84 26.29 16.82
C LEU A 401 16.57 25.80 18.25
N GLY A 402 17.53 25.11 18.85
CA GLY A 402 17.41 24.56 20.20
C GLY A 402 18.13 23.21 20.37
N THR A 403 17.89 22.56 21.51
CA THR A 403 18.60 21.33 21.90
C THR A 403 17.79 20.08 21.54
N TYR A 404 18.50 19.07 21.05
CA TYR A 404 17.98 17.80 20.60
C TYR A 404 18.76 16.65 21.22
N THR A 405 18.08 15.56 21.54
CA THR A 405 18.70 14.26 21.81
C THR A 405 18.29 13.29 20.70
N LEU A 406 19.27 12.68 20.04
CA LEU A 406 19.07 11.67 19.00
C LEU A 406 19.69 10.35 19.44
N LYS A 407 18.88 9.30 19.50
CA LYS A 407 19.33 7.92 19.63
C LYS A 407 19.16 7.19 18.30
N ALA A 408 20.23 6.61 17.78
CA ALA A 408 20.25 5.79 16.58
C ALA A 408 20.61 4.35 16.96
N THR A 409 19.70 3.40 16.74
CA THR A 409 19.85 1.98 17.11
C THR A 409 19.85 1.12 15.86
N PRO A 410 20.92 0.36 15.54
CA PRO A 410 20.94 -0.54 14.40
C PRO A 410 20.22 -1.86 14.75
N TYR A 411 19.66 -2.50 13.75
CA TYR A 411 18.91 -3.75 13.87
C TYR A 411 19.28 -4.69 12.73
N THR A 412 19.32 -6.00 13.01
CA THR A 412 19.75 -7.01 12.02
C THR A 412 18.81 -7.11 10.82
N LEU A 413 17.56 -6.68 10.98
CA LEU A 413 16.52 -6.71 9.95
C LEU A 413 15.87 -5.32 9.83
N ASP A 414 15.16 -5.12 8.73
CA ASP A 414 14.36 -3.94 8.42
C ASP A 414 13.36 -3.58 9.54
N ASN A 415 12.86 -2.34 9.52
CA ASN A 415 11.78 -1.85 10.38
C ASN A 415 12.07 -1.97 11.88
N ALA A 416 13.33 -1.85 12.29
CA ALA A 416 13.81 -1.94 13.66
C ALA A 416 13.54 -3.32 14.30
N SER A 417 13.68 -4.38 13.51
CA SER A 417 13.33 -5.75 13.89
C SER A 417 14.54 -6.71 13.93
N GLY A 418 14.33 -7.90 14.49
CA GLY A 418 15.42 -8.82 14.81
C GLY A 418 16.25 -8.34 16.01
N SER A 419 17.55 -8.67 16.04
CA SER A 419 18.42 -8.31 17.15
C SER A 419 18.86 -6.85 17.05
N ALA A 420 18.59 -6.08 18.11
CA ALA A 420 19.21 -4.77 18.27
C ALA A 420 20.74 -4.91 18.37
N GLY A 421 21.46 -3.98 17.76
CA GLY A 421 22.88 -3.76 18.01
C GLY A 421 23.10 -2.59 18.98
N THR A 422 24.35 -2.22 19.18
CA THR A 422 24.71 -1.11 20.07
C THR A 422 24.28 0.23 19.48
N SER A 423 23.31 0.88 20.14
CA SER A 423 22.84 2.21 19.76
C SER A 423 23.85 3.32 20.09
N LYS A 424 23.90 4.37 19.26
CA LYS A 424 24.59 5.61 19.56
C LYS A 424 23.58 6.70 19.91
N THR A 425 23.71 7.28 21.10
CA THR A 425 22.92 8.43 21.54
C THR A 425 23.83 9.65 21.62
N ILE A 426 23.34 10.80 21.14
CA ILE A 426 23.98 12.10 21.24
C ILE A 426 22.95 13.17 21.60
N THR A 427 23.36 14.17 22.37
CA THR A 427 22.64 15.42 22.58
C THR A 427 23.42 16.55 21.92
N PHE A 428 22.75 17.42 21.17
CA PHE A 428 23.38 18.52 20.45
C PHE A 428 22.43 19.71 20.34
N THR A 429 22.97 20.90 20.12
CA THR A 429 22.20 22.15 20.01
C THR A 429 22.35 22.72 18.60
N ILE A 430 21.23 22.97 17.92
CA ILE A 430 21.19 23.70 16.66
C ILE A 430 21.06 25.20 16.98
N ALA A 431 22.06 25.96 16.55
CA ALA A 431 22.11 27.41 16.60
C ALA A 431 21.99 28.00 15.18
N LYS A 432 21.67 29.29 15.11
CA LYS A 432 21.55 30.01 13.84
C LYS A 432 22.87 30.00 13.08
#